data_AF-A0A0D0CPX5-F1
#
_entry.id   AF-A0A0D0CPX5-F1
#
_cell.length_a   1.000
_cell.length_b   1.000
_cell.length_c   1.000
_cell.angle_alpha   90.00
_cell.angle_beta   90.00
_cell.angle_gamma   90.00
#
_symmetry.space_group_name_H-M   'P 1'
#
loop_
_entity.id
_entity.type
_entity.pdbx_description
1 polymer ?
#
loop_
_entity_poly.entity_id
_entity_poly.type
_entity_poly.pdbx_seq_one_letter_code
_entity_poly.pdbx_strand_id
1 'polypeptide(L)'
;MSDASLFIGAALPWLRRASEDEAREVFDRLDRLISTQERPRELVMRPNTVYDVNGRPISASAEPLSRWDRRPPGVIFREGFRPRVAPVGIYDFRETDDISLHLHRFINDHVRSIFVSTTRPVLQHARTGPVEVWRPPVIGGRYRYEIYVHGGVDIRATFNYSRDVMYPEQEEITFIGGIRPGLIRSATEYDEKGRVICIWRNVHFNPLLNGNYAPRANELPELPEPTNSIRFLDPPDHDANDRDVPGHSHHPHGEHHHNRETVHGDDVDESNGNFSNYKLVPDPGASNVLPASHVRRACMLLPSGKEAVFFADTRCVTLQLDHNLKDTITPADVQNIVDAWPALHEAQFLGVDAVIPNPANRKEEAFFFYQEKYILVNINTRKKVFHAKIIVREWSSLKKVGFSTVNAAVLMDDGTAYFFRGNQYVRVDIKPGTNHDKVVGSGPKPIKGNWSVLDQVGFDTVDAILSTPQGGNHYFFSGNDYVRMKIHPGSTRDELTGPRKPVSEGWPSLVQAKLY
;
A
#
# COMPACT_ATOMS: atom_id res chain seq x y z
N MET A 1 -12.58 7.61 23.29
CA MET A 1 -11.94 8.51 22.30
C MET A 1 -12.83 8.42 21.08
N SER A 2 -13.61 9.46 20.85
CA SER A 2 -14.71 9.48 19.87
C SER A 2 -14.54 10.78 19.08
N ASP A 3 -13.65 10.77 18.10
CA ASP A 3 -13.33 11.92 17.26
C ASP A 3 -13.61 11.62 15.79
N ALA A 4 -13.69 12.67 14.97
CA ALA A 4 -14.02 12.57 13.55
C ALA A 4 -12.97 11.76 12.75
N SER A 5 -11.74 11.64 13.24
CA SER A 5 -10.68 10.91 12.53
C SER A 5 -10.95 9.41 12.43
N LEU A 6 -11.79 8.85 13.29
CA LEU A 6 -12.23 7.45 13.23
C LEU A 6 -13.10 7.14 12.00
N PHE A 7 -13.61 8.16 11.31
CA PHE A 7 -14.38 8.02 10.06
C PHE A 7 -13.55 8.21 8.79
N ILE A 8 -12.24 8.45 8.88
CA ILE A 8 -11.37 8.65 7.71
C ILE A 8 -11.51 7.52 6.66
N GLY A 9 -11.73 6.30 7.14
CA GLY A 9 -11.93 5.12 6.30
C GLY A 9 -13.32 4.96 5.70
N ALA A 10 -14.32 5.75 6.12
CA ALA A 10 -15.71 5.52 5.76
C ALA A 10 -15.98 5.65 4.25
N ALA A 11 -16.79 4.74 3.72
CA ALA A 11 -17.31 4.81 2.36
C ALA A 11 -18.38 5.92 2.22
N LEU A 12 -19.06 6.29 3.31
CA LEU A 12 -20.01 7.40 3.33
C LEU A 12 -19.27 8.75 3.40
N PRO A 13 -19.37 9.62 2.36
CA PRO A 13 -18.59 10.86 2.30
C PRO A 13 -18.92 11.89 3.39
N TRP A 14 -20.13 11.88 3.93
CA TRP A 14 -20.50 12.82 5.00
C TRP A 14 -19.81 12.48 6.32
N LEU A 15 -19.61 11.19 6.63
CA LEU A 15 -18.88 10.77 7.83
C LEU A 15 -17.41 11.17 7.76
N ARG A 16 -16.78 11.05 6.58
CA ARG A 16 -15.40 11.53 6.35
C ARG A 16 -15.22 13.03 6.57
N ARG A 17 -16.30 13.80 6.36
CA ARG A 17 -16.32 15.27 6.49
C ARG A 17 -17.04 15.73 7.75
N ALA A 18 -17.39 14.80 8.64
CA ALA A 18 -18.08 15.10 9.88
C ALA A 18 -17.21 16.01 10.74
N SER A 19 -17.83 17.04 11.31
CA SER A 19 -17.25 17.81 12.41
C SER A 19 -17.10 16.94 13.66
N GLU A 20 -16.29 17.40 14.62
CA GLU A 20 -16.17 16.72 15.92
C GLU A 20 -17.52 16.62 16.66
N ASP A 21 -18.41 17.60 16.45
CA ASP A 21 -19.76 17.60 17.03
C ASP A 21 -20.64 16.51 16.41
N GLU A 22 -20.65 16.40 15.09
CA GLU A 22 -21.39 15.34 14.38
C GLU A 22 -20.82 13.96 14.71
N ALA A 23 -19.49 13.84 14.80
CA ALA A 23 -18.86 12.57 15.15
C ALA A 23 -19.27 12.11 16.56
N ARG A 24 -19.20 13.02 17.54
CA ARG A 24 -19.66 12.77 18.90
C ARG A 24 -21.13 12.38 18.94
N GLU A 25 -22.00 13.07 18.19
CA GLU A 25 -23.42 12.70 18.12
C GLU A 25 -23.64 11.27 17.60
N VAL A 26 -22.90 10.88 16.56
CA VAL A 26 -22.93 9.51 16.04
C VAL A 26 -22.52 8.51 17.13
N PHE A 27 -21.36 8.70 17.76
CA PHE A 27 -20.86 7.78 18.79
C PHE A 27 -21.79 7.73 20.01
N ASP A 28 -22.26 8.87 20.53
CA ASP A 28 -23.19 8.95 21.66
C ASP A 28 -24.50 8.19 21.37
N ARG A 29 -25.00 8.22 20.12
CA ARG A 29 -26.17 7.43 19.75
C ARG A 29 -25.84 5.94 19.74
N LEU A 30 -24.73 5.54 19.13
CA LEU A 30 -24.35 4.13 19.05
C LEU A 30 -24.08 3.52 20.44
N ASP A 31 -23.40 4.26 21.33
CA ASP A 31 -23.14 3.86 22.71
C ASP A 31 -24.45 3.65 23.49
N ARG A 32 -25.39 4.60 23.38
CA ARG A 32 -26.70 4.47 24.01
C ARG A 32 -27.47 3.22 23.56
N LEU A 33 -27.32 2.82 22.29
CA LEU A 33 -28.04 1.66 21.75
C LEU A 33 -27.46 0.31 22.22
N ILE A 34 -26.17 0.24 22.55
CA ILE A 34 -25.54 -0.99 23.08
C ILE A 34 -25.52 -1.04 24.60
N SER A 35 -25.79 0.09 25.25
CA SER A 35 -25.78 0.26 26.69
C SER A 35 -27.15 -0.03 27.28
N THR A 36 -27.19 -0.65 28.47
CA THR A 36 -28.42 -0.87 29.24
C THR A 36 -28.22 -0.38 30.66
N GLN A 37 -29.31 -0.17 31.42
CA GLN A 37 -29.19 0.26 32.82
C GLN A 37 -28.37 -0.72 33.67
N GLU A 38 -28.47 -2.02 33.37
CA GLU A 38 -27.76 -3.08 34.10
C GLU A 38 -26.34 -3.33 33.58
N ARG A 39 -26.08 -3.02 32.30
CA ARG A 39 -24.78 -3.20 31.64
C ARG A 39 -24.44 -1.94 30.85
N PRO A 40 -23.85 -0.91 31.49
CA PRO A 40 -23.37 0.25 30.77
C PRO A 40 -22.26 -0.16 29.81
N ARG A 41 -22.33 0.29 28.57
CA ARG A 41 -21.33 0.02 27.53
C ARG A 41 -21.00 1.27 26.73
N GLU A 42 -19.79 1.28 26.21
CA GLU A 42 -19.28 2.22 25.23
C GLU A 42 -18.57 1.40 24.15
N LEU A 43 -18.62 1.88 22.91
CA LEU A 43 -17.85 1.33 21.81
C LEU A 43 -16.36 1.43 22.13
N VAL A 44 -15.68 0.30 22.08
CA VAL A 44 -14.23 0.26 22.23
C VAL A 44 -13.60 0.29 20.86
N MET A 45 -12.95 1.39 20.51
CA MET A 45 -12.24 1.53 19.24
C MET A 45 -10.94 0.73 19.24
N ARG A 46 -10.57 0.20 18.08
CA ARG A 46 -9.26 -0.43 17.87
C ARG A 46 -8.16 0.61 18.15
N PRO A 47 -7.11 0.26 18.92
CA PRO A 47 -6.03 1.18 19.23
C PRO A 47 -5.24 1.60 17.99
N ASN A 48 -4.54 2.73 18.05
CA ASN A 48 -3.73 3.24 16.92
C ASN A 48 -2.51 2.38 16.60
N THR A 49 -2.07 1.57 17.56
CA THR A 49 -0.96 0.64 17.43
C THR A 49 -1.44 -0.75 17.83
N VAL A 50 -1.16 -1.73 16.97
CA VAL A 50 -1.40 -3.16 17.22
C VAL A 50 -0.10 -3.92 17.09
N TYR A 51 -0.14 -5.23 17.29
CA TYR A 51 1.02 -6.10 17.13
C TYR A 51 0.86 -6.98 15.89
N ASP A 52 1.91 -7.06 15.08
CA ASP A 52 1.98 -8.01 13.99
C ASP A 52 2.11 -9.46 14.49
N VAL A 53 2.18 -10.40 13.55
CA VAL A 53 2.30 -11.83 13.84
C VAL A 53 3.62 -12.23 14.52
N ASN A 54 4.63 -11.35 14.47
CA ASN A 54 5.92 -11.52 15.15
C ASN A 54 5.95 -10.80 16.51
N GLY A 55 4.85 -10.17 16.94
CA GLY A 55 4.77 -9.38 18.15
C GLY A 55 5.47 -8.02 18.07
N ARG A 56 5.72 -7.50 16.86
CA ARG A 56 6.26 -6.15 16.63
C ARG A 56 5.12 -5.14 16.60
N PRO A 57 5.27 -3.97 17.26
CA PRO A 57 4.27 -2.93 17.17
C PRO A 57 4.23 -2.34 15.75
N ILE A 58 3.03 -2.23 15.20
CA ILE A 58 2.75 -1.60 13.90
C ILE A 58 1.57 -0.64 14.03
N SER A 59 1.47 0.32 13.13
CA SER A 59 0.26 1.13 12.95
C SER A 59 -0.96 0.22 12.73
N ALA A 60 -2.10 0.50 13.36
CA ALA A 60 -3.33 -0.26 13.15
C ALA A 60 -3.85 -0.19 11.70
N SER A 61 -3.51 0.87 10.99
CA SER A 61 -3.74 1.03 9.55
C SER A 61 -2.85 0.13 8.68
N ALA A 62 -1.81 -0.49 9.25
CA ALA A 62 -1.01 -1.54 8.60
C ALA A 62 -1.46 -2.96 8.98
N GLU A 63 -2.41 -3.12 9.91
CA GLU A 63 -2.98 -4.43 10.22
C GLU A 63 -3.77 -4.96 9.02
N PRO A 64 -3.46 -6.16 8.50
CA PRO A 64 -4.13 -6.68 7.32
C PRO A 64 -5.51 -7.23 7.70
N LEU A 65 -6.53 -6.38 7.57
CA LEU A 65 -7.92 -6.79 7.77
C LEU A 65 -8.45 -7.49 6.51
N SER A 66 -9.35 -8.45 6.73
CA SER A 66 -9.96 -9.25 5.67
C SER A 66 -11.48 -9.17 5.68
N ARG A 67 -12.08 -9.17 4.49
CA ARG A 67 -13.54 -9.33 4.32
C ARG A 67 -13.83 -10.24 3.13
N TRP A 68 -14.75 -11.18 3.31
CA TRP A 68 -15.25 -12.00 2.19
C TRP A 68 -16.51 -11.39 1.59
N ASP A 69 -16.61 -11.37 0.26
CA ASP A 69 -17.77 -10.84 -0.46
C ASP A 69 -17.99 -11.61 -1.77
N ARG A 70 -19.22 -11.60 -2.29
CA ARG A 70 -19.58 -12.21 -3.59
C ARG A 70 -19.48 -11.21 -4.74
N ARG A 71 -19.55 -9.91 -4.44
CA ARG A 71 -19.36 -8.87 -5.46
C ARG A 71 -17.93 -8.97 -6.00
N PRO A 72 -17.73 -8.80 -7.31
CA PRO A 72 -16.41 -8.91 -7.90
C PRO A 72 -15.54 -7.67 -7.61
N PRO A 73 -14.21 -7.78 -7.75
CA PRO A 73 -13.28 -6.67 -7.49
C PRO A 73 -13.59 -5.38 -8.25
N GLY A 74 -14.15 -5.47 -9.47
CA GLY A 74 -14.53 -4.28 -10.25
C GLY A 74 -15.66 -3.43 -9.65
N VAL A 75 -16.47 -4.02 -8.76
CA VAL A 75 -17.49 -3.29 -7.99
C VAL A 75 -16.86 -2.72 -6.72
N ILE A 76 -16.19 -3.57 -5.93
CA ILE A 76 -15.65 -3.17 -4.62
C ILE A 76 -14.49 -2.16 -4.75
N PHE A 77 -13.61 -2.30 -5.73
CA PHE A 77 -12.54 -1.33 -5.95
C PHE A 77 -13.05 0.01 -6.49
N ARG A 78 -14.29 0.07 -7.00
CA ARG A 78 -14.93 1.31 -7.47
C ARG A 78 -15.70 2.01 -6.36
N GLU A 79 -16.46 1.26 -5.57
CA GLU A 79 -17.44 1.83 -4.64
C GLU A 79 -17.01 1.70 -3.16
N GLY A 80 -15.99 0.89 -2.89
CA GLY A 80 -15.65 0.43 -1.55
C GLY A 80 -16.69 -0.55 -1.01
N PHE A 81 -16.59 -0.84 0.27
CA PHE A 81 -17.64 -1.52 1.01
C PHE A 81 -18.62 -0.50 1.57
N ARG A 82 -19.65 -0.16 0.79
CA ARG A 82 -20.76 0.66 1.29
C ARG A 82 -21.64 -0.17 2.25
N PRO A 83 -22.13 0.42 3.35
CA PRO A 83 -23.06 -0.25 4.23
C PRO A 83 -24.45 -0.40 3.58
N ARG A 84 -25.26 -1.32 4.11
CA ARG A 84 -26.61 -1.64 3.57
C ARG A 84 -27.66 -0.60 3.97
N VAL A 85 -27.37 0.16 5.01
CA VAL A 85 -28.07 1.38 5.41
C VAL A 85 -27.04 2.49 5.31
N ALA A 86 -27.29 3.46 4.45
CA ALA A 86 -26.30 4.46 4.06
C ALA A 86 -26.90 5.86 4.19
N PRO A 87 -27.04 6.39 5.42
CA PRO A 87 -27.57 7.73 5.61
C PRO A 87 -26.73 8.72 4.80
N VAL A 88 -27.33 9.74 4.21
CA VAL A 88 -26.62 10.70 3.34
C VAL A 88 -26.03 11.90 4.10
N GLY A 89 -26.38 12.07 5.38
CA GLY A 89 -25.89 13.14 6.25
C GLY A 89 -26.40 12.98 7.69
N ILE A 90 -26.02 13.90 8.58
CA ILE A 90 -26.37 13.81 10.02
C ILE A 90 -27.89 13.82 10.26
N TYR A 91 -28.68 14.56 9.48
CA TYR A 91 -30.14 14.58 9.61
C TYR A 91 -30.77 13.23 9.28
N ASP A 92 -30.34 12.60 8.19
CA ASP A 92 -30.80 11.27 7.79
C ASP A 92 -30.35 10.21 8.80
N PHE A 93 -29.14 10.37 9.35
CA PHE A 93 -28.67 9.53 10.46
C PHE A 93 -29.55 9.64 11.70
N ARG A 94 -30.06 10.83 12.05
CA ARG A 94 -31.01 11.03 13.17
C ARG A 94 -32.33 10.30 12.95
N GLU A 95 -32.83 10.28 11.71
CA GLU A 95 -34.08 9.59 11.35
C GLU A 95 -33.90 8.09 11.12
N THR A 96 -32.66 7.60 11.03
CA THR A 96 -32.37 6.17 10.86
C THR A 96 -32.89 5.40 12.08
N ASP A 97 -33.54 4.25 11.82
CA ASP A 97 -34.10 3.41 12.88
C ASP A 97 -33.02 2.79 13.78
N ASP A 98 -33.36 2.56 15.04
CA ASP A 98 -32.40 2.06 16.02
C ASP A 98 -31.91 0.64 15.71
N ILE A 99 -32.70 -0.20 15.03
CA ILE A 99 -32.29 -1.57 14.67
C ILE A 99 -31.12 -1.51 13.68
N SER A 100 -31.19 -0.63 12.69
CA SER A 100 -30.13 -0.39 11.71
C SER A 100 -28.85 0.19 12.32
N LEU A 101 -28.91 0.73 13.53
CA LEU A 101 -27.78 1.32 14.27
C LEU A 101 -27.28 0.44 15.42
N HIS A 102 -27.96 -0.66 15.72
CA HIS A 102 -27.67 -1.47 16.89
C HIS A 102 -26.57 -2.50 16.63
N LEU A 103 -25.34 -2.22 17.09
CA LEU A 103 -24.16 -3.05 16.81
C LEU A 103 -24.34 -4.52 17.20
N HIS A 104 -24.82 -4.83 18.41
CA HIS A 104 -25.06 -6.22 18.83
C HIS A 104 -26.04 -6.98 17.91
N ARG A 105 -27.09 -6.32 17.42
CA ARG A 105 -28.04 -6.90 16.46
C ARG A 105 -27.39 -7.12 15.10
N PHE A 106 -26.54 -6.19 14.65
CA PHE A 106 -25.76 -6.35 13.43
C PHE A 106 -24.86 -7.60 13.49
N ILE A 107 -24.13 -7.78 14.60
CA ILE A 107 -23.15 -8.88 14.77
C ILE A 107 -23.85 -10.24 14.93
N ASN A 108 -24.92 -10.32 15.72
CA ASN A 108 -25.55 -11.61 16.05
C ASN A 108 -26.74 -11.96 15.14
N ASP A 109 -27.52 -10.96 14.72
CA ASP A 109 -28.79 -11.16 13.99
C ASP A 109 -28.70 -10.74 12.51
N HIS A 110 -27.59 -10.11 12.10
CA HIS A 110 -27.29 -9.79 10.71
C HIS A 110 -28.25 -8.83 10.02
N VAL A 111 -28.77 -7.90 10.80
CA VAL A 111 -29.66 -6.86 10.30
C VAL A 111 -28.96 -5.96 9.28
N ARG A 112 -29.72 -5.39 8.35
CA ARG A 112 -29.23 -4.29 7.50
C ARG A 112 -28.77 -3.17 8.41
N SER A 113 -27.58 -2.63 8.18
CA SER A 113 -26.98 -1.66 9.09
C SER A 113 -26.00 -0.72 8.39
N ILE A 114 -25.63 0.35 9.10
CA ILE A 114 -24.55 1.28 8.75
C ILE A 114 -23.15 0.69 8.90
N PHE A 115 -23.05 -0.49 9.51
CA PHE A 115 -21.79 -1.16 9.80
C PHE A 115 -21.31 -2.03 8.64
N VAL A 116 -19.99 -2.10 8.50
CA VAL A 116 -19.30 -3.10 7.66
C VAL A 116 -18.27 -3.82 8.52
N SER A 117 -18.41 -5.13 8.58
CA SER A 117 -17.54 -6.01 9.35
C SER A 117 -16.29 -6.45 8.58
N THR A 118 -15.19 -6.63 9.29
CA THR A 118 -13.95 -7.25 8.81
C THR A 118 -13.38 -8.14 9.92
N THR A 119 -12.50 -9.06 9.54
CA THR A 119 -11.80 -9.94 10.49
C THR A 119 -10.30 -9.69 10.41
N ARG A 120 -9.61 -9.67 11.54
CA ARG A 120 -8.14 -9.66 11.57
C ARG A 120 -7.58 -11.09 11.63
N PRO A 121 -6.29 -11.30 11.35
CA PRO A 121 -5.65 -12.59 11.51
C PRO A 121 -5.53 -12.98 12.99
N VAL A 122 -5.68 -14.27 13.29
CA VAL A 122 -5.60 -14.83 14.64
C VAL A 122 -4.28 -15.57 14.82
N LEU A 123 -3.56 -15.24 15.89
CA LEU A 123 -2.35 -15.94 16.31
C LEU A 123 -2.70 -17.02 17.33
N GLN A 124 -2.32 -18.27 17.07
CA GLN A 124 -2.45 -19.31 18.08
C GLN A 124 -1.59 -19.00 19.32
N HIS A 125 -2.07 -19.42 20.49
CA HIS A 125 -1.60 -19.07 21.84
C HIS A 125 -0.09 -19.29 22.14
N ALA A 126 0.69 -19.85 21.22
CA ALA A 126 2.13 -20.07 21.39
C ALA A 126 3.04 -19.13 20.57
N ARG A 127 2.52 -18.21 19.73
CA ARG A 127 3.30 -17.40 18.75
C ARG A 127 4.22 -18.22 17.82
N THR A 128 4.07 -19.54 17.81
CA THR A 128 4.84 -20.50 17.00
C THR A 128 3.96 -21.27 16.02
N GLY A 129 2.64 -21.13 16.13
CA GLY A 129 1.66 -21.74 15.21
C GLY A 129 1.44 -20.89 13.95
N PRO A 130 0.83 -21.48 12.89
CA PRO A 130 0.49 -20.74 11.69
C PRO A 130 -0.49 -19.61 12.02
N VAL A 131 -0.39 -18.51 11.29
CA VAL A 131 -1.39 -17.44 11.32
C VAL A 131 -2.67 -17.99 10.69
N GLU A 132 -3.77 -17.87 11.41
CA GLU A 132 -5.08 -18.32 10.95
C GLU A 132 -5.93 -17.13 10.55
N VAL A 133 -6.74 -17.32 9.52
CA VAL A 133 -7.71 -16.32 9.07
C VAL A 133 -9.09 -16.92 9.03
N TRP A 134 -10.08 -16.05 9.23
CA TRP A 134 -11.46 -16.44 9.10
C TRP A 134 -11.80 -16.79 7.64
N ARG A 135 -12.50 -17.91 7.46
CA ARG A 135 -12.94 -18.40 6.14
C ARG A 135 -14.40 -18.86 6.18
N PRO A 136 -15.23 -18.44 5.20
CA PRO A 136 -16.60 -18.90 5.08
C PRO A 136 -16.68 -20.37 4.68
N PRO A 137 -17.77 -21.08 5.04
CA PRO A 137 -17.96 -22.50 4.70
C PRO A 137 -18.07 -22.71 3.18
N VAL A 138 -18.63 -21.73 2.46
CA VAL A 138 -18.73 -21.73 1.00
C VAL A 138 -17.83 -20.65 0.43
N ILE A 139 -16.88 -21.06 -0.41
CA ILE A 139 -15.84 -20.18 -0.98
C ILE A 139 -16.09 -19.90 -2.46
N GLY A 140 -16.66 -20.88 -3.18
CA GLY A 140 -16.95 -20.74 -4.60
C GLY A 140 -17.77 -19.49 -4.87
N GLY A 141 -17.34 -18.69 -5.85
CA GLY A 141 -17.97 -17.42 -6.20
C GLY A 141 -17.77 -16.29 -5.18
N ARG A 142 -16.78 -16.41 -4.28
CA ARG A 142 -16.41 -15.34 -3.34
C ARG A 142 -14.97 -14.87 -3.54
N TYR A 143 -14.74 -13.64 -3.09
CA TYR A 143 -13.44 -12.99 -3.05
C TYR A 143 -13.10 -12.64 -1.60
N ARG A 144 -11.84 -12.81 -1.21
CA ARG A 144 -11.31 -12.28 0.05
C ARG A 144 -10.59 -10.98 -0.23
N TYR A 145 -11.11 -9.89 0.30
CA TYR A 145 -10.53 -8.55 0.19
C TYR A 145 -9.57 -8.28 1.33
N GLU A 146 -8.47 -7.61 1.01
CA GLU A 146 -7.41 -7.20 1.91
C GLU A 146 -7.45 -5.68 2.09
N ILE A 147 -7.50 -5.22 3.34
CA ILE A 147 -7.89 -3.86 3.71
C ILE A 147 -6.91 -3.29 4.73
N TYR A 148 -6.51 -2.02 4.54
CA TYR A 148 -5.57 -1.28 5.39
C TYR A 148 -6.15 0.07 5.76
N VAL A 149 -6.86 0.11 6.88
CA VAL A 149 -7.69 1.26 7.28
C VAL A 149 -7.48 1.56 8.75
N HIS A 150 -7.50 2.84 9.13
CA HIS A 150 -7.46 3.31 10.51
C HIS A 150 -8.84 3.23 11.18
N GLY A 151 -8.89 3.18 12.52
CA GLY A 151 -10.12 3.13 13.30
C GLY A 151 -10.77 1.75 13.31
N GLY A 152 -12.10 1.73 13.37
CA GLY A 152 -12.91 0.51 13.51
C GLY A 152 -13.16 0.13 14.98
N VAL A 153 -14.37 -0.35 15.25
CA VAL A 153 -14.81 -0.83 16.56
C VAL A 153 -14.26 -2.23 16.79
N ASP A 154 -13.57 -2.43 17.91
CA ASP A 154 -13.15 -3.75 18.38
C ASP A 154 -14.32 -4.43 19.08
N ILE A 155 -14.92 -5.41 18.39
CA ILE A 155 -16.13 -6.08 18.87
C ILE A 155 -15.85 -6.84 20.17
N ARG A 156 -14.73 -7.54 20.23
CA ARG A 156 -14.36 -8.36 21.39
C ARG A 156 -14.15 -7.51 22.63
N ALA A 157 -13.47 -6.36 22.48
CA ALA A 157 -13.26 -5.41 23.57
C ALA A 157 -14.57 -4.72 23.98
N THR A 158 -15.40 -4.30 23.03
CA THR A 158 -16.69 -3.63 23.26
C THR A 158 -17.65 -4.51 24.08
N PHE A 159 -17.68 -5.82 23.81
CA PHE A 159 -18.55 -6.75 24.50
C PHE A 159 -17.85 -7.52 25.63
N ASN A 160 -16.73 -6.99 26.14
CA ASN A 160 -16.00 -7.47 27.34
C ASN A 160 -15.75 -8.99 27.37
N TYR A 161 -15.32 -9.58 26.25
CA TYR A 161 -15.03 -11.02 26.17
C TYR A 161 -16.19 -11.93 26.65
N SER A 162 -17.42 -11.41 26.63
CA SER A 162 -18.60 -12.06 27.21
C SER A 162 -19.24 -13.06 26.25
N ARG A 163 -20.22 -13.82 26.75
CA ARG A 163 -21.10 -14.68 25.92
C ARG A 163 -22.07 -13.88 25.03
N ASP A 164 -22.04 -12.55 25.07
CA ASP A 164 -22.93 -11.71 24.29
C ASP A 164 -22.50 -11.63 22.80
N VAL A 165 -21.27 -12.06 22.48
CA VAL A 165 -20.82 -12.26 21.10
C VAL A 165 -20.81 -13.75 20.82
N MET A 166 -21.52 -14.17 19.77
CA MET A 166 -21.61 -15.59 19.43
C MET A 166 -20.27 -16.20 18.96
N TYR A 167 -19.38 -15.39 18.35
CA TYR A 167 -18.14 -15.86 17.72
C TYR A 167 -16.92 -14.96 18.04
N PRO A 168 -16.50 -14.85 19.32
CA PRO A 168 -15.42 -13.97 19.75
C PRO A 168 -14.03 -14.33 19.17
N GLU A 169 -13.88 -15.53 18.60
CA GLU A 169 -12.67 -16.02 17.94
C GLU A 169 -12.40 -15.42 16.57
N GLN A 170 -13.36 -14.71 15.97
CA GLN A 170 -13.18 -14.06 14.66
C GLN A 170 -12.36 -12.77 14.74
N GLU A 171 -12.11 -12.28 15.97
CA GLU A 171 -11.37 -11.04 16.25
C GLU A 171 -11.85 -9.86 15.39
N GLU A 172 -13.18 -9.71 15.31
CA GLU A 172 -13.87 -8.82 14.39
C GLU A 172 -13.58 -7.33 14.65
N ILE A 173 -13.36 -6.59 13.56
CA ILE A 173 -13.25 -5.13 13.52
C ILE A 173 -14.34 -4.59 12.61
N THR A 174 -15.20 -3.73 13.16
CA THR A 174 -16.38 -3.21 12.46
C THR A 174 -16.27 -1.72 12.20
N PHE A 175 -16.51 -1.30 10.96
CA PHE A 175 -16.42 0.08 10.52
C PHE A 175 -17.81 0.72 10.40
N ILE A 176 -17.95 1.89 10.99
CA ILE A 176 -19.13 2.75 10.87
C ILE A 176 -19.06 3.46 9.51
N GLY A 177 -20.11 3.35 8.69
CA GLY A 177 -20.15 4.02 7.39
C GLY A 177 -19.38 3.32 6.28
N GLY A 178 -18.98 2.06 6.49
CA GLY A 178 -18.29 1.28 5.47
C GLY A 178 -16.81 1.56 5.34
N ILE A 179 -16.23 1.14 4.21
CA ILE A 179 -14.79 1.24 3.93
C ILE A 179 -14.58 1.77 2.50
N ARG A 180 -13.92 2.91 2.34
CA ARG A 180 -13.67 3.54 1.04
C ARG A 180 -12.74 2.70 0.14
N PRO A 181 -12.92 2.74 -1.19
CA PRO A 181 -12.20 1.85 -2.12
C PRO A 181 -10.67 1.98 -2.05
N GLY A 182 -10.15 3.19 -1.89
CA GLY A 182 -8.69 3.44 -1.86
C GLY A 182 -7.94 2.81 -0.69
N LEU A 183 -8.63 2.27 0.33
CA LEU A 183 -8.03 1.54 1.45
C LEU A 183 -8.08 0.02 1.28
N ILE A 184 -8.62 -0.46 0.16
CA ILE A 184 -8.70 -1.87 -0.21
C ILE A 184 -7.56 -2.15 -1.19
N ARG A 185 -6.56 -2.94 -0.75
CA ARG A 185 -5.33 -3.17 -1.52
C ARG A 185 -5.50 -4.22 -2.60
N SER A 186 -6.19 -5.30 -2.27
CA SER A 186 -6.34 -6.44 -3.17
C SER A 186 -7.56 -7.30 -2.86
N ALA A 187 -7.87 -8.19 -3.79
CA ALA A 187 -8.88 -9.23 -3.64
C ALA A 187 -8.31 -10.56 -4.14
N THR A 188 -8.45 -11.61 -3.36
CA THR A 188 -8.04 -12.96 -3.74
C THR A 188 -9.27 -13.79 -4.09
N GLU A 189 -9.26 -14.33 -5.30
CA GLU A 189 -10.27 -15.25 -5.82
C GLU A 189 -9.81 -16.68 -5.61
N TYR A 190 -10.74 -17.55 -5.21
CA TYR A 190 -10.46 -18.94 -4.88
C TYR A 190 -11.39 -19.88 -5.64
N ASP A 191 -10.89 -21.08 -5.92
CA ASP A 191 -11.74 -22.18 -6.38
C ASP A 191 -12.52 -22.82 -5.22
N GLU A 192 -13.42 -23.75 -5.55
CA GLU A 192 -14.23 -24.48 -4.56
C GLU A 192 -13.39 -25.25 -3.52
N LYS A 193 -12.13 -25.57 -3.85
CA LYS A 193 -11.19 -26.26 -2.95
C LYS A 193 -10.39 -25.27 -2.08
N GLY A 194 -10.56 -23.96 -2.29
CA GLY A 194 -9.82 -22.91 -1.59
C GLY A 194 -8.42 -22.68 -2.12
N ARG A 195 -8.12 -23.08 -3.37
CA ARG A 195 -6.87 -22.74 -4.05
C ARG A 195 -7.02 -21.38 -4.72
N VAL A 196 -5.96 -20.56 -4.66
CA VAL A 196 -5.95 -19.24 -5.30
C VAL A 196 -6.06 -19.39 -6.81
N ILE A 197 -7.08 -18.75 -7.40
CA ILE A 197 -7.26 -18.62 -8.85
C ILE A 197 -6.54 -17.36 -9.33
N CYS A 198 -6.85 -16.23 -8.68
CA CYS A 198 -6.39 -14.91 -9.10
C CYS A 198 -6.22 -13.97 -7.90
N ILE A 199 -5.22 -13.10 -7.95
CA ILE A 199 -5.07 -11.96 -7.04
C ILE A 199 -5.28 -10.71 -7.87
N TRP A 200 -6.36 -9.99 -7.55
CA TRP A 200 -6.74 -8.73 -8.16
C TRP A 200 -6.14 -7.57 -7.36
N ARG A 201 -5.35 -6.72 -8.02
CA ARG A 201 -4.72 -5.55 -7.41
C ARG A 201 -5.52 -4.29 -7.74
N ASN A 202 -5.84 -3.53 -6.70
CA ASN A 202 -6.47 -2.23 -6.86
C ASN A 202 -5.42 -1.19 -7.22
N VAL A 203 -5.50 -0.63 -8.43
CA VAL A 203 -4.53 0.39 -8.89
C VAL A 203 -4.63 1.69 -8.08
N HIS A 204 -5.80 1.97 -7.52
CA HIS A 204 -6.05 3.15 -6.68
C HIS A 204 -5.79 2.92 -5.19
N PHE A 205 -5.12 1.84 -4.80
CA PHE A 205 -4.75 1.63 -3.39
C PHE A 205 -3.82 2.76 -2.91
N ASN A 206 -4.28 3.50 -1.90
CA ASN A 206 -3.60 4.66 -1.38
C ASN A 206 -3.63 4.65 0.17
N PRO A 207 -2.57 4.15 0.83
CA PRO A 207 -2.51 4.12 2.29
C PRO A 207 -2.44 5.52 2.93
N LEU A 208 -2.12 6.57 2.16
CA LEU A 208 -2.10 7.96 2.63
C LEU A 208 -3.51 8.48 2.96
N LEU A 209 -4.57 7.85 2.45
CA LEU A 209 -5.94 8.20 2.79
C LEU A 209 -6.26 8.00 4.27
N ASN A 210 -5.43 7.27 5.01
CA ASN A 210 -5.48 7.18 6.48
C ASN A 210 -5.00 8.47 7.21
N GLY A 211 -4.60 9.51 6.48
CA GLY A 211 -4.18 10.80 7.03
C GLY A 211 -2.98 10.70 7.97
N ASN A 212 -3.06 11.33 9.14
CA ASN A 212 -2.02 11.28 10.16
C ASN A 212 -1.70 9.84 10.63
N TYR A 213 -2.68 8.93 10.50
CA TYR A 213 -2.56 7.52 10.85
C TYR A 213 -2.08 6.64 9.70
N ALA A 214 -1.66 7.21 8.56
CA ALA A 214 -1.10 6.41 7.47
C ALA A 214 0.10 5.57 7.94
N PRO A 215 0.19 4.29 7.55
CA PRO A 215 1.28 3.41 7.96
C PRO A 215 2.59 3.81 7.27
N ARG A 216 3.73 3.39 7.80
CA ARG A 216 5.01 3.45 7.09
C ARG A 216 5.06 2.43 5.96
N ALA A 217 5.89 2.67 4.96
CA ALA A 217 6.05 1.74 3.83
C ALA A 217 6.53 0.34 4.25
N ASN A 218 7.36 0.25 5.29
CA ASN A 218 7.85 -1.02 5.83
C ASN A 218 6.88 -1.75 6.78
N GLU A 219 5.81 -1.09 7.21
CA GLU A 219 4.77 -1.75 8.03
C GLU A 219 3.78 -2.53 7.17
N LEU A 220 3.60 -2.13 5.91
CA LEU A 220 2.74 -2.86 4.99
C LEU A 220 3.42 -4.17 4.56
N PRO A 221 2.66 -5.27 4.45
CA PRO A 221 3.21 -6.51 3.94
C PRO A 221 3.69 -6.42 2.50
N GLU A 222 4.65 -7.25 2.15
CA GLU A 222 5.20 -7.27 0.79
C GLU A 222 4.13 -7.68 -0.24
N LEU A 223 4.15 -7.03 -1.41
CA LEU A 223 3.34 -7.48 -2.54
C LEU A 223 3.98 -8.76 -3.11
N PRO A 224 3.28 -9.91 -3.15
CA PRO A 224 3.80 -11.12 -3.76
C PRO A 224 4.28 -10.86 -5.18
N GLU A 225 5.33 -11.60 -5.54
CA GLU A 225 5.94 -11.51 -6.85
C GLU A 225 4.92 -11.72 -7.98
N PRO A 226 5.12 -11.04 -9.13
CA PRO A 226 4.26 -11.18 -10.29
C PRO A 226 4.19 -12.65 -10.70
N THR A 227 2.98 -13.20 -10.72
CA THR A 227 2.69 -14.52 -11.24
C THR A 227 1.54 -14.41 -12.24
N ASN A 228 1.33 -15.44 -13.06
CA ASN A 228 0.25 -15.45 -14.05
C ASN A 228 -1.16 -15.33 -13.44
N SER A 229 -1.29 -15.47 -12.12
CA SER A 229 -2.53 -15.28 -11.36
C SER A 229 -2.73 -13.84 -10.87
N ILE A 230 -1.81 -12.90 -11.09
CA ILE A 230 -2.01 -11.50 -10.69
C ILE A 230 -2.66 -10.70 -11.84
N ARG A 231 -3.68 -9.91 -11.51
CA ARG A 231 -4.35 -8.98 -12.43
C ARG A 231 -4.46 -7.61 -11.77
N PHE A 232 -4.20 -6.56 -12.55
CA PHE A 232 -4.38 -5.19 -12.11
C PHE A 232 -5.74 -4.70 -12.61
N LEU A 233 -6.49 -4.07 -11.72
CA LEU A 233 -7.80 -3.53 -12.03
C LEU A 233 -7.81 -2.04 -11.74
N ASP A 234 -8.27 -1.30 -12.74
CA ASP A 234 -8.31 0.16 -12.77
C ASP A 234 -9.76 0.58 -13.04
N PRO A 235 -10.67 0.47 -12.06
CA PRO A 235 -12.03 0.94 -12.22
C PRO A 235 -12.04 2.46 -12.38
N PRO A 236 -12.90 3.03 -13.24
CA PRO A 236 -12.96 4.48 -13.40
C PRO A 236 -13.28 5.17 -12.08
N ASP A 237 -12.51 6.23 -11.78
CA ASP A 237 -12.72 7.10 -10.62
C ASP A 237 -14.11 7.73 -10.65
N HIS A 238 -15.01 7.28 -9.78
CA HIS A 238 -16.26 8.01 -9.49
C HIS A 238 -16.04 9.12 -8.44
N ASP A 239 -14.91 9.11 -7.74
CA ASP A 239 -14.52 10.06 -6.68
C ASP A 239 -13.70 11.25 -7.20
N ALA A 240 -13.61 11.49 -8.52
CA ALA A 240 -12.87 12.65 -9.07
C ALA A 240 -13.37 14.02 -8.55
N ASN A 241 -14.58 14.07 -7.98
CA ASN A 241 -15.16 15.24 -7.31
C ASN A 241 -14.84 15.35 -5.81
N ASP A 242 -14.16 14.37 -5.21
CA ASP A 242 -13.90 14.26 -3.76
C ASP A 242 -12.39 14.13 -3.49
N ARG A 243 -11.57 14.81 -4.32
CA ARG A 243 -10.11 14.96 -4.14
C ARG A 243 -9.83 15.86 -2.93
N ASP A 244 -10.11 15.34 -1.73
CA ASP A 244 -9.74 15.94 -0.46
C ASP A 244 -8.23 15.77 -0.22
N VAL A 245 -7.46 16.67 -0.81
CA VAL A 245 -6.14 17.07 -0.29
C VAL A 245 -6.40 18.17 0.75
N PRO A 246 -5.74 18.18 1.93
CA PRO A 246 -5.98 19.23 2.92
C PRO A 246 -5.47 20.57 2.37
N GLY A 247 -6.38 21.41 1.89
CA GLY A 247 -6.04 22.72 1.36
C GLY A 247 -7.19 23.38 0.60
N HIS A 248 -7.74 24.42 1.23
CA HIS A 248 -8.64 25.43 0.67
C HIS A 248 -10.09 25.05 0.39
N SER A 249 -10.93 25.53 1.31
CA SER A 249 -12.37 25.73 1.18
C SER A 249 -12.72 26.63 -0.01
N HIS A 250 -13.51 26.12 -0.94
CA HIS A 250 -14.43 26.94 -1.73
C HIS A 250 -15.72 26.15 -2.04
N HIS A 251 -16.84 26.64 -1.48
CA HIS A 251 -18.18 26.30 -1.95
C HIS A 251 -18.37 26.79 -3.39
N PRO A 252 -19.17 26.07 -4.20
CA PRO A 252 -20.50 26.61 -4.50
C PRO A 252 -21.62 25.56 -4.64
N HIS A 253 -22.85 26.07 -4.50
CA HIS A 253 -24.15 25.43 -4.70
C HIS A 253 -24.36 24.87 -6.12
N GLY A 254 -25.14 23.79 -6.25
CA GLY A 254 -25.73 23.40 -7.54
C GLY A 254 -26.33 21.99 -7.62
N GLU A 255 -27.65 21.94 -7.46
CA GLU A 255 -28.65 21.08 -8.14
C GLU A 255 -28.62 19.55 -8.01
N HIS A 256 -29.73 19.07 -7.41
CA HIS A 256 -30.11 17.67 -7.28
C HIS A 256 -30.56 17.07 -8.63
N HIS A 257 -29.80 16.11 -9.14
CA HIS A 257 -30.29 15.16 -10.14
C HIS A 257 -30.48 13.78 -9.52
N HIS A 258 -31.74 13.37 -9.39
CA HIS A 258 -32.15 11.99 -9.13
C HIS A 258 -31.69 11.09 -10.27
N ASN A 259 -30.66 10.28 -10.04
CA ASN A 259 -30.37 9.12 -10.89
C ASN A 259 -30.87 7.85 -10.21
N ARG A 260 -31.81 7.21 -10.90
CA ARG A 260 -32.39 5.89 -10.60
C ARG A 260 -31.30 4.87 -10.31
N GLU A 261 -31.35 4.29 -9.12
CA GLU A 261 -30.60 3.12 -8.73
C GLU A 261 -30.96 1.93 -9.64
N THR A 262 -30.02 1.52 -10.48
CA THR A 262 -30.02 0.16 -11.03
C THR A 262 -29.77 -0.81 -9.88
N VAL A 263 -30.83 -1.50 -9.47
CA VAL A 263 -30.84 -2.61 -8.53
C VAL A 263 -29.93 -3.71 -9.09
N HIS A 264 -28.66 -3.69 -8.73
CA HIS A 264 -27.79 -4.85 -8.87
C HIS A 264 -28.17 -5.83 -7.77
N GLY A 265 -28.41 -7.08 -8.19
CA GLY A 265 -29.07 -8.14 -7.44
C GLY A 265 -28.68 -8.20 -5.98
N ASP A 266 -29.72 -8.39 -5.16
CA ASP A 266 -29.70 -8.53 -3.72
C ASP A 266 -28.40 -9.11 -3.19
N ASP A 267 -27.86 -8.44 -2.16
CA ASP A 267 -26.85 -8.95 -1.25
C ASP A 267 -27.09 -10.44 -1.00
N VAL A 268 -26.44 -11.31 -1.76
CA VAL A 268 -26.43 -12.73 -1.43
C VAL A 268 -25.48 -12.84 -0.26
N ASP A 269 -26.03 -12.52 0.89
CA ASP A 269 -25.75 -13.13 2.15
C ASP A 269 -27.07 -13.67 2.68
N GLU A 270 -27.67 -14.62 1.94
CA GLU A 270 -28.76 -15.47 2.44
C GLU A 270 -28.37 -16.25 3.72
N SER A 271 -27.14 -16.11 4.22
CA SER A 271 -26.70 -16.72 5.46
C SER A 271 -25.52 -15.98 6.09
N ASN A 272 -25.71 -14.71 6.38
CA ASN A 272 -24.90 -14.13 7.45
C ASN A 272 -25.17 -14.97 8.74
N GLY A 273 -26.33 -15.64 8.84
CA GLY A 273 -26.74 -16.54 9.93
C GLY A 273 -26.77 -18.05 9.64
N ASN A 274 -25.63 -18.70 9.38
CA ASN A 274 -25.39 -19.99 10.06
C ASN A 274 -23.92 -20.16 10.41
N PHE A 275 -23.48 -19.36 11.38
CA PHE A 275 -22.12 -19.34 11.87
C PHE A 275 -21.61 -20.64 12.50
N SER A 276 -22.49 -21.63 12.70
CA SER A 276 -22.14 -22.96 13.23
C SER A 276 -21.16 -23.77 12.36
N ASN A 277 -20.83 -23.32 11.15
CA ASN A 277 -19.97 -24.05 10.19
C ASN A 277 -18.71 -23.30 9.72
N TYR A 278 -18.37 -22.16 10.32
CA TYR A 278 -17.19 -21.37 9.95
C TYR A 278 -15.94 -21.89 10.66
N LYS A 279 -14.77 -21.72 10.05
CA LYS A 279 -13.51 -22.24 10.59
C LYS A 279 -12.39 -21.22 10.42
N LEU A 280 -11.60 -21.07 11.48
CA LEU A 280 -10.24 -20.58 11.34
C LEU A 280 -9.47 -21.60 10.52
N VAL A 281 -8.79 -21.14 9.49
CA VAL A 281 -7.92 -21.98 8.66
C VAL A 281 -6.53 -21.36 8.60
N PRO A 282 -5.47 -22.17 8.55
CA PRO A 282 -4.16 -21.67 8.16
C PRO A 282 -4.29 -20.95 6.83
N ASP A 283 -3.84 -19.69 6.75
CA ASP A 283 -3.86 -18.95 5.49
C ASP A 283 -2.66 -19.40 4.64
N PRO A 284 -2.86 -20.00 3.45
CA PRO A 284 -1.74 -20.26 2.54
C PRO A 284 -1.06 -18.95 2.10
N GLY A 285 -1.77 -17.82 2.19
CA GLY A 285 -1.26 -16.47 1.98
C GLY A 285 -0.79 -15.75 3.24
N ALA A 286 -0.74 -16.39 4.42
CA ALA A 286 -0.26 -15.78 5.67
C ALA A 286 1.20 -15.31 5.60
N SER A 287 1.99 -15.83 4.65
CA SER A 287 3.30 -15.26 4.30
C SER A 287 3.21 -13.76 3.97
N ASN A 288 2.05 -13.31 3.46
CA ASN A 288 1.73 -11.92 3.11
C ASN A 288 1.12 -11.12 4.28
N VAL A 289 1.09 -11.67 5.49
CA VAL A 289 0.71 -10.95 6.74
C VAL A 289 1.96 -10.49 7.49
N LEU A 290 3.14 -11.01 7.12
CA LEU A 290 4.42 -10.57 7.66
C LEU A 290 4.77 -9.17 7.13
N PRO A 291 5.35 -8.29 7.95
CA PRO A 291 5.95 -7.06 7.45
C PRO A 291 6.91 -7.38 6.30
N ALA A 292 6.99 -6.48 5.33
CA ALA A 292 7.85 -6.70 4.18
C ALA A 292 9.29 -7.02 4.62
N SER A 293 9.80 -8.16 4.17
CA SER A 293 11.20 -8.54 4.38
C SER A 293 12.15 -7.60 3.64
N HIS A 294 11.64 -7.00 2.57
CA HIS A 294 12.28 -6.00 1.74
C HIS A 294 11.23 -4.99 1.27
N VAL A 295 11.47 -3.70 1.53
CA VAL A 295 10.63 -2.63 0.97
C VAL A 295 11.20 -2.21 -0.36
N ARG A 296 10.37 -2.29 -1.40
CA ARG A 296 10.71 -1.79 -2.73
C ARG A 296 10.88 -0.29 -2.67
N ARG A 297 12.07 0.18 -3.01
CA ARG A 297 12.41 1.60 -3.02
C ARG A 297 13.12 1.93 -4.32
N ALA A 298 13.01 3.18 -4.72
CA ALA A 298 13.81 3.71 -5.80
C ALA A 298 14.01 5.20 -5.56
N CYS A 299 15.01 5.78 -6.21
CA CYS A 299 15.17 7.21 -6.23
C CYS A 299 15.84 7.68 -7.51
N MET A 300 15.70 8.96 -7.80
CA MET A 300 16.35 9.62 -8.92
C MET A 300 16.61 11.08 -8.57
N LEU A 301 17.81 11.54 -8.89
CA LEU A 301 18.14 12.96 -8.88
C LEU A 301 17.55 13.60 -10.15
N LEU A 302 16.77 14.67 -10.00
CA LEU A 302 16.25 15.42 -11.14
C LEU A 302 17.38 16.22 -11.82
N PRO A 303 17.27 16.51 -13.14
CA PRO A 303 18.33 17.18 -13.92
C PRO A 303 18.78 18.54 -13.36
N SER A 304 17.95 19.21 -12.57
CA SER A 304 18.32 20.45 -11.88
C SER A 304 19.44 20.28 -10.86
N GLY A 305 19.64 19.05 -10.36
CA GLY A 305 20.55 18.71 -9.27
C GLY A 305 20.10 19.25 -7.90
N LYS A 306 18.92 19.89 -7.83
CA LYS A 306 18.37 20.49 -6.60
C LYS A 306 17.24 19.68 -6.00
N GLU A 307 16.78 18.66 -6.71
CA GLU A 307 15.61 17.89 -6.33
C GLU A 307 15.87 16.42 -6.55
N ALA A 308 15.36 15.58 -5.66
CA ALA A 308 15.38 14.14 -5.83
C ALA A 308 13.99 13.57 -5.55
N VAL A 309 13.55 12.64 -6.39
CA VAL A 309 12.31 11.92 -6.18
C VAL A 309 12.65 10.57 -5.56
N PHE A 310 11.95 10.23 -4.47
CA PHE A 310 12.03 8.94 -3.82
C PHE A 310 10.70 8.22 -3.92
N PHE A 311 10.77 6.91 -4.09
CA PHE A 311 9.63 6.01 -4.20
C PHE A 311 9.75 4.94 -3.12
N ALA A 312 8.64 4.59 -2.47
CA ALA A 312 8.54 3.39 -1.66
C ALA A 312 7.08 2.90 -1.64
N ASP A 313 6.87 1.59 -1.83
CA ASP A 313 5.53 1.01 -1.93
C ASP A 313 4.68 1.78 -2.99
N THR A 314 3.49 2.30 -2.66
CA THR A 314 2.66 3.08 -3.58
C THR A 314 2.87 4.59 -3.53
N ARG A 315 3.93 5.03 -2.85
CA ARG A 315 4.16 6.44 -2.52
C ARG A 315 5.40 6.99 -3.20
N CYS A 316 5.35 8.28 -3.52
CA CYS A 316 6.52 9.05 -3.88
C CYS A 316 6.58 10.38 -3.15
N VAL A 317 7.79 10.92 -2.99
CA VAL A 317 8.04 12.26 -2.45
C VAL A 317 9.15 12.93 -3.25
N THR A 318 9.01 14.21 -3.55
CA THR A 318 10.08 15.04 -4.11
C THR A 318 10.74 15.81 -2.97
N LEU A 319 12.02 15.55 -2.73
CA LEU A 319 12.83 16.28 -1.77
C LEU A 319 13.50 17.47 -2.44
N GLN A 320 13.54 18.60 -1.74
CA GLN A 320 14.44 19.70 -2.07
C GLN A 320 15.80 19.44 -1.42
N LEU A 321 16.87 19.59 -2.19
CA LEU A 321 18.25 19.37 -1.77
C LEU A 321 18.99 20.71 -1.77
N ASP A 322 19.54 21.09 -0.62
CA ASP A 322 20.46 22.21 -0.57
C ASP A 322 21.88 21.83 -1.06
N HIS A 323 22.80 22.80 -1.05
CA HIS A 323 24.19 22.59 -1.48
C HIS A 323 24.97 21.58 -0.63
N ASN A 324 24.51 21.28 0.59
CA ASN A 324 25.05 20.28 1.50
C ASN A 324 24.23 18.97 1.48
N LEU A 325 23.25 18.87 0.58
CA LEU A 325 22.31 17.75 0.49
C LEU A 325 21.47 17.57 1.76
N LYS A 326 21.23 18.67 2.49
CA LYS A 326 20.18 18.68 3.50
C LYS A 326 18.84 18.64 2.78
N ASP A 327 18.04 17.66 3.14
CA ASP A 327 16.72 17.40 2.60
C ASP A 327 15.66 18.17 3.37
N THR A 328 14.68 18.71 2.63
CA THR A 328 13.43 19.21 3.21
C THR A 328 12.24 18.69 2.41
N ILE A 329 11.12 18.52 3.12
CA ILE A 329 9.80 18.28 2.53
C ILE A 329 8.78 19.21 3.16
N THR A 330 7.68 19.37 2.45
CA THR A 330 6.38 19.72 3.02
C THR A 330 5.51 18.46 3.12
N PRO A 331 4.61 18.35 4.11
CA PRO A 331 3.72 17.18 4.22
C PRO A 331 2.86 16.91 2.99
N ALA A 332 2.58 17.94 2.17
CA ALA A 332 1.84 17.83 0.91
C ALA A 332 2.65 17.18 -0.23
N ASP A 333 3.96 16.99 -0.05
CA ASP A 333 4.83 16.44 -1.09
C ASP A 333 4.73 14.92 -1.23
N VAL A 334 4.18 14.23 -0.21
CA VAL A 334 3.98 12.77 -0.28
C VAL A 334 2.70 12.48 -1.05
N GLN A 335 2.86 11.84 -2.20
CA GLN A 335 1.77 11.55 -3.13
C GLN A 335 1.70 10.06 -3.42
N ASN A 336 0.52 9.61 -3.84
CA ASN A 336 0.41 8.30 -4.47
C ASN A 336 1.08 8.34 -5.86
N ILE A 337 1.79 7.26 -6.21
CA ILE A 337 2.52 7.16 -7.48
C ILE A 337 1.58 7.30 -8.68
N VAL A 338 0.41 6.66 -8.66
CA VAL A 338 -0.49 6.65 -9.83
C VAL A 338 -1.09 8.03 -10.07
N ASP A 339 -1.33 8.80 -9.00
CA ASP A 339 -1.82 10.18 -9.09
C ASP A 339 -0.72 11.13 -9.58
N ALA A 340 0.50 10.97 -9.06
CA ALA A 340 1.62 11.85 -9.36
C ALA A 340 2.23 11.58 -10.75
N TRP A 341 2.21 10.34 -11.23
CA TRP A 341 2.91 9.92 -12.45
C TRP A 341 1.96 9.19 -13.41
N PRO A 342 1.27 9.91 -14.32
CA PRO A 342 0.30 9.31 -15.24
C PRO A 342 0.87 8.20 -16.12
N ALA A 343 2.15 8.31 -16.52
CA ALA A 343 2.82 7.24 -17.25
C ALA A 343 2.94 5.94 -16.46
N LEU A 344 3.16 6.03 -15.15
CA LEU A 344 3.28 4.87 -14.26
C LEU A 344 1.90 4.28 -13.96
N HIS A 345 0.87 5.12 -13.81
CA HIS A 345 -0.52 4.68 -13.73
C HIS A 345 -0.91 3.86 -14.96
N GLU A 346 -0.70 4.39 -16.17
CA GLU A 346 -1.02 3.69 -17.41
C GLU A 346 -0.24 2.37 -17.56
N ALA A 347 0.99 2.32 -17.03
CA ALA A 347 1.81 1.12 -17.01
C ALA A 347 1.37 0.08 -15.97
N GLN A 348 0.41 0.43 -15.10
CA GLN A 348 0.00 -0.32 -13.91
C GLN A 348 1.15 -0.54 -12.91
N PHE A 349 2.00 0.47 -12.76
CA PHE A 349 3.13 0.45 -11.82
C PHE A 349 2.63 0.97 -10.47
N LEU A 350 2.30 0.04 -9.57
CA LEU A 350 1.90 0.39 -8.20
C LEU A 350 3.09 0.81 -7.34
N GLY A 351 4.32 0.56 -7.80
CA GLY A 351 5.55 0.95 -7.15
C GLY A 351 6.64 1.17 -8.18
N VAL A 352 7.84 1.51 -7.70
CA VAL A 352 9.04 1.66 -8.54
C VAL A 352 10.19 0.95 -7.84
N ASP A 353 10.80 0.00 -8.52
CA ASP A 353 11.91 -0.79 -7.99
C ASP A 353 13.27 -0.21 -8.39
N ALA A 354 13.36 0.46 -9.54
CA ALA A 354 14.58 1.15 -9.94
C ALA A 354 14.28 2.27 -10.94
N VAL A 355 15.18 3.26 -10.99
CA VAL A 355 15.15 4.33 -12.00
C VAL A 355 16.57 4.59 -12.50
N ILE A 356 16.74 4.73 -13.82
CA ILE A 356 17.98 5.24 -14.42
C ILE A 356 17.68 6.30 -15.48
N PRO A 357 18.49 7.36 -15.60
CA PRO A 357 18.32 8.33 -16.68
C PRO A 357 18.54 7.65 -18.03
N ASN A 358 17.82 8.09 -19.06
CA ASN A 358 18.07 7.63 -20.42
C ASN A 358 19.40 8.22 -20.91
N PRO A 359 20.43 7.42 -21.23
CA PRO A 359 21.72 7.96 -21.68
C PRO A 359 21.63 8.81 -22.94
N ALA A 360 20.62 8.59 -23.79
CA ALA A 360 20.40 9.39 -25.00
C ALA A 360 19.77 10.76 -24.71
N ASN A 361 19.03 10.89 -23.61
CA ASN A 361 18.33 12.11 -23.22
C ASN A 361 18.25 12.23 -21.68
N ARG A 362 19.40 12.35 -21.01
CA ARG A 362 19.50 12.35 -19.54
C ARG A 362 18.78 13.51 -18.87
N LYS A 363 18.44 14.57 -19.62
CA LYS A 363 17.80 15.79 -19.12
C LYS A 363 16.29 15.72 -19.07
N GLU A 364 15.68 14.79 -19.80
CA GLU A 364 14.23 14.76 -19.92
C GLU A 364 13.66 13.37 -19.76
N GLU A 365 14.46 12.31 -19.85
CA GLU A 365 13.93 10.95 -19.91
C GLU A 365 14.63 10.02 -18.92
N ALA A 366 13.84 9.12 -18.32
CA ALA A 366 14.35 8.07 -17.46
C ALA A 366 13.56 6.77 -17.66
N PHE A 367 14.25 5.65 -17.52
CA PHE A 367 13.66 4.32 -17.45
C PHE A 367 13.25 4.03 -16.02
N PHE A 368 11.97 3.71 -15.82
CA PHE A 368 11.40 3.25 -14.57
C PHE A 368 11.18 1.74 -14.66
N PHE A 369 11.53 1.02 -13.61
CA PHE A 369 11.37 -0.43 -13.51
C PHE A 369 10.38 -0.74 -12.39
N TYR A 370 9.49 -1.69 -12.67
CA TYR A 370 8.59 -2.26 -11.68
C TYR A 370 8.30 -3.70 -12.05
N GLN A 371 8.63 -4.62 -11.14
CA GLN A 371 8.52 -6.05 -11.35
C GLN A 371 9.23 -6.45 -12.64
N GLU A 372 8.54 -7.17 -13.53
CA GLU A 372 9.09 -7.64 -14.80
C GLU A 372 9.03 -6.61 -15.94
N LYS A 373 8.55 -5.41 -15.66
CA LYS A 373 8.29 -4.37 -16.65
C LYS A 373 9.23 -3.19 -16.47
N TYR A 374 9.42 -2.48 -17.57
CA TYR A 374 10.03 -1.16 -17.57
C TYR A 374 9.28 -0.22 -18.52
N ILE A 375 9.36 1.08 -18.25
CA ILE A 375 8.78 2.14 -19.06
C ILE A 375 9.74 3.32 -19.18
N LEU A 376 9.79 3.96 -20.34
CA LEU A 376 10.52 5.21 -20.54
C LEU A 376 9.55 6.38 -20.37
N VAL A 377 9.90 7.31 -19.50
CA VAL A 377 9.05 8.43 -19.12
C VAL A 377 9.80 9.74 -19.35
N ASN A 378 9.13 10.72 -19.94
CA ASN A 378 9.61 12.09 -19.93
C ASN A 378 9.38 12.66 -18.51
N ILE A 379 10.45 12.87 -17.75
CA ILE A 379 10.41 13.18 -16.31
C ILE A 379 9.88 14.59 -16.01
N ASN A 380 9.94 15.50 -16.98
CA ASN A 380 9.42 16.86 -16.84
C ASN A 380 7.90 16.90 -17.01
N THR A 381 7.38 16.17 -18.00
CA THR A 381 5.94 16.11 -18.29
C THR A 381 5.22 14.96 -17.60
N ARG A 382 5.97 14.01 -17.02
CA ARG A 382 5.51 12.74 -16.44
C ARG A 382 4.70 11.86 -17.41
N LYS A 383 4.89 12.06 -18.71
CA LYS A 383 4.22 11.29 -19.78
C LYS A 383 5.13 10.18 -20.28
N LYS A 384 4.52 9.07 -20.70
CA LYS A 384 5.25 7.96 -21.31
C LYS A 384 5.88 8.43 -22.63
N VAL A 385 7.09 7.96 -22.90
CA VAL A 385 7.71 8.04 -24.23
C VAL A 385 7.30 6.81 -25.05
N PHE A 386 7.21 5.64 -24.41
CA PHE A 386 6.65 4.42 -24.98
C PHE A 386 5.85 3.63 -23.95
N HIS A 387 5.01 2.69 -24.38
CA HIS A 387 4.28 1.79 -23.49
C HIS A 387 5.19 0.80 -22.78
N ALA A 388 4.83 0.42 -21.55
CA ALA A 388 5.60 -0.52 -20.75
C ALA A 388 5.94 -1.82 -21.49
N LYS A 389 7.17 -2.28 -21.29
CA LYS A 389 7.77 -3.45 -21.95
C LYS A 389 8.24 -4.47 -20.92
N ILE A 390 8.28 -5.75 -21.30
CA ILE A 390 8.77 -6.83 -20.44
C ILE A 390 10.30 -6.93 -20.57
N ILE A 391 11.01 -6.88 -19.45
CA ILE A 391 12.49 -6.85 -19.40
C ILE A 391 13.09 -8.04 -20.17
N VAL A 392 12.68 -9.27 -19.84
CA VAL A 392 13.23 -10.50 -20.45
C VAL A 392 12.84 -10.70 -21.92
N ARG A 393 11.99 -9.84 -22.48
CA ARG A 393 11.62 -9.90 -23.90
C ARG A 393 12.32 -8.81 -24.70
N GLU A 394 12.33 -7.60 -24.16
CA GLU A 394 12.63 -6.37 -24.89
C GLU A 394 13.98 -5.72 -24.51
N TRP A 395 14.50 -5.98 -23.31
CA TRP A 395 15.79 -5.43 -22.87
C TRP A 395 16.93 -6.40 -23.18
N SER A 396 17.59 -6.23 -24.34
CA SER A 396 18.58 -7.17 -24.91
C SER A 396 19.62 -7.70 -23.91
N SER A 397 20.26 -6.81 -23.15
CA SER A 397 21.35 -7.16 -22.23
C SER A 397 20.85 -7.90 -20.98
N LEU A 398 19.83 -7.39 -20.29
CA LEU A 398 19.20 -8.03 -19.12
C LEU A 398 18.55 -9.38 -19.48
N LYS A 399 17.91 -9.48 -20.65
CA LYS A 399 17.41 -10.75 -21.20
C LYS A 399 18.50 -11.80 -21.31
N LYS A 400 19.68 -11.43 -21.85
CA LYS A 400 20.80 -12.36 -22.06
C LYS A 400 21.28 -13.00 -20.75
N VAL A 401 21.13 -12.32 -19.62
CA VAL A 401 21.55 -12.77 -18.28
C VAL A 401 20.39 -13.25 -17.39
N GLY A 402 19.16 -13.29 -17.91
CA GLY A 402 17.99 -13.74 -17.17
C GLY A 402 17.57 -12.81 -16.01
N PHE A 403 17.94 -11.53 -16.05
CA PHE A 403 17.45 -10.55 -15.09
C PHE A 403 16.01 -10.19 -15.42
N SER A 404 15.07 -10.77 -14.68
CA SER A 404 13.64 -10.52 -14.86
C SER A 404 13.11 -9.36 -14.04
N THR A 405 13.81 -8.92 -13.01
CA THR A 405 13.48 -7.77 -12.16
C THR A 405 14.75 -7.01 -11.83
N VAL A 406 14.62 -5.76 -11.36
CA VAL A 406 15.74 -4.90 -10.96
C VAL A 406 15.38 -4.24 -9.64
N ASN A 407 16.20 -4.42 -8.59
CA ASN A 407 16.01 -3.80 -7.27
C ASN A 407 16.69 -2.44 -7.13
N ALA A 408 17.75 -2.19 -7.90
CA ALA A 408 18.41 -0.90 -7.97
C ALA A 408 19.24 -0.84 -9.25
N ALA A 409 19.51 0.36 -9.73
CA ALA A 409 20.42 0.53 -10.86
C ALA A 409 21.10 1.90 -10.80
N VAL A 410 22.29 1.97 -11.40
CA VAL A 410 23.05 3.20 -11.56
C VAL A 410 23.67 3.24 -12.95
N LEU A 411 23.62 4.41 -13.59
CA LEU A 411 24.24 4.68 -14.89
C LEU A 411 25.37 5.70 -14.70
N MET A 412 26.57 5.31 -15.10
CA MET A 412 27.79 6.11 -15.03
C MET A 412 27.94 6.99 -16.28
N ASP A 413 28.80 8.01 -16.21
CA ASP A 413 28.99 8.97 -17.30
C ASP A 413 29.68 8.35 -18.53
N ASP A 414 30.48 7.31 -18.34
CA ASP A 414 31.13 6.56 -19.43
C ASP A 414 30.18 5.58 -20.16
N GLY A 415 28.91 5.51 -19.74
CA GLY A 415 27.91 4.59 -20.29
C GLY A 415 27.88 3.22 -19.62
N THR A 416 28.72 2.97 -18.61
CA THR A 416 28.63 1.77 -17.78
C THR A 416 27.40 1.84 -16.90
N ALA A 417 26.54 0.83 -16.93
CA ALA A 417 25.44 0.66 -16.01
C ALA A 417 25.63 -0.57 -15.12
N TYR A 418 25.21 -0.46 -13.87
CA TYR A 418 25.12 -1.58 -12.93
C TYR A 418 23.66 -1.77 -12.55
N PHE A 419 23.14 -2.98 -12.73
CA PHE A 419 21.80 -3.37 -12.32
C PHE A 419 21.91 -4.42 -11.21
N PHE A 420 21.19 -4.22 -10.12
CA PHE A 420 21.19 -5.07 -8.93
C PHE A 420 19.87 -5.83 -8.84
N ARG A 421 19.93 -7.09 -8.40
CA ARG A 421 18.77 -7.94 -8.13
C ARG A 421 19.09 -8.90 -6.99
N GLY A 422 18.38 -8.80 -5.89
CA GLY A 422 18.70 -9.52 -4.65
C GLY A 422 20.17 -9.30 -4.27
N ASN A 423 20.89 -10.41 -4.10
CA ASN A 423 22.32 -10.39 -3.77
C ASN A 423 23.25 -10.45 -4.99
N GLN A 424 22.74 -10.20 -6.21
CA GLN A 424 23.50 -10.25 -7.45
C GLN A 424 23.47 -8.91 -8.19
N TYR A 425 24.43 -8.72 -9.10
CA TYR A 425 24.47 -7.58 -10.00
C TYR A 425 24.98 -7.97 -11.39
N VAL A 426 24.68 -7.14 -12.38
CA VAL A 426 25.22 -7.23 -13.74
C VAL A 426 25.79 -5.88 -14.17
N ARG A 427 26.93 -5.91 -14.86
CA ARG A 427 27.53 -4.73 -15.50
C ARG A 427 27.20 -4.74 -16.98
N VAL A 428 26.70 -3.62 -17.49
CA VAL A 428 26.26 -3.45 -18.87
C VAL A 428 26.88 -2.19 -19.45
N ASP A 429 27.53 -2.30 -20.62
CA ASP A 429 27.91 -1.16 -21.43
C ASP A 429 26.68 -0.71 -22.24
N ILE A 430 26.08 0.41 -21.85
CA ILE A 430 24.91 0.96 -22.54
C ILE A 430 25.36 1.72 -23.78
N LYS A 431 24.66 1.52 -24.90
CA LYS A 431 24.87 2.23 -26.17
C LYS A 431 23.71 3.21 -26.39
N PRO A 432 23.92 4.51 -26.04
CA PRO A 432 22.86 5.51 -26.08
C PRO A 432 22.12 5.53 -27.43
N GLY A 433 20.79 5.52 -27.38
CA GLY A 433 19.94 5.61 -28.57
C GLY A 433 19.81 4.31 -29.38
N THR A 434 20.36 3.19 -28.90
CA THR A 434 20.29 1.89 -29.58
C THR A 434 19.87 0.79 -28.60
N ASN A 435 19.67 -0.44 -29.10
CA ASN A 435 19.45 -1.64 -28.29
C ASN A 435 20.66 -2.59 -28.29
N HIS A 436 21.85 -2.07 -28.62
CA HIS A 436 23.11 -2.80 -28.79
C HIS A 436 23.96 -2.85 -27.51
N ASP A 437 23.33 -2.73 -26.35
CA ASP A 437 23.99 -2.80 -25.05
C ASP A 437 24.67 -4.16 -24.85
N LYS A 438 25.83 -4.15 -24.20
CA LYS A 438 26.63 -5.36 -24.00
C LYS A 438 26.81 -5.66 -22.52
N VAL A 439 26.45 -6.88 -22.12
CA VAL A 439 26.83 -7.41 -20.81
C VAL A 439 28.34 -7.58 -20.77
N VAL A 440 28.97 -7.06 -19.72
CA VAL A 440 30.40 -7.15 -19.53
C VAL A 440 30.74 -8.30 -18.58
N GLY A 441 31.45 -9.30 -19.08
CA GLY A 441 31.76 -10.53 -18.34
C GLY A 441 30.71 -11.63 -18.54
N SER A 442 30.78 -12.68 -17.70
CA SER A 442 30.12 -13.97 -17.93
C SER A 442 28.76 -14.18 -17.23
N GLY A 443 28.12 -13.13 -16.70
CA GLY A 443 26.76 -13.23 -16.15
C GLY A 443 26.58 -12.46 -14.84
N PRO A 444 25.42 -12.63 -14.17
CA PRO A 444 25.21 -12.06 -12.85
C PRO A 444 26.28 -12.54 -11.88
N LYS A 445 26.87 -11.60 -11.16
CA LYS A 445 27.88 -11.87 -10.13
C LYS A 445 27.28 -11.58 -8.76
N PRO A 446 27.69 -12.30 -7.70
CA PRO A 446 27.29 -11.92 -6.35
C PRO A 446 27.81 -10.52 -6.03
N ILE A 447 27.02 -9.73 -5.30
CA ILE A 447 27.48 -8.46 -4.73
C ILE A 447 28.67 -8.75 -3.82
N LYS A 448 28.47 -9.74 -2.94
CA LYS A 448 29.48 -10.23 -2.03
C LYS A 448 30.75 -10.68 -2.75
N GLY A 449 31.90 -10.16 -2.31
CA GLY A 449 33.22 -10.43 -2.89
C GLY A 449 33.54 -9.68 -4.19
N ASN A 450 32.56 -9.07 -4.86
CA ASN A 450 32.81 -8.23 -6.05
C ASN A 450 32.70 -6.74 -5.75
N TRP A 451 31.94 -6.37 -4.71
CA TRP A 451 31.83 -5.01 -4.19
C TRP A 451 32.43 -4.96 -2.79
N SER A 452 33.76 -4.92 -2.70
CA SER A 452 34.49 -4.99 -1.41
C SER A 452 34.06 -3.91 -0.42
N VAL A 453 33.68 -2.73 -0.90
CA VAL A 453 33.14 -1.64 -0.05
C VAL A 453 31.77 -1.95 0.53
N LEU A 454 30.92 -2.72 -0.16
CA LEU A 454 29.62 -3.16 0.35
C LEU A 454 29.79 -4.29 1.37
N ASP A 455 30.75 -5.20 1.13
CA ASP A 455 31.12 -6.24 2.10
C ASP A 455 31.58 -5.64 3.43
N GLN A 456 32.41 -4.60 3.39
CA GLN A 456 32.94 -3.91 4.57
C GLN A 456 31.84 -3.36 5.48
N VAL A 457 30.69 -2.95 4.92
CA VAL A 457 29.57 -2.36 5.66
C VAL A 457 28.42 -3.35 5.91
N GLY A 458 28.55 -4.58 5.39
CA GLY A 458 27.57 -5.66 5.54
C GLY A 458 26.33 -5.50 4.66
N PHE A 459 26.46 -4.88 3.49
CA PHE A 459 25.35 -4.75 2.54
C PHE A 459 25.36 -5.92 1.56
N ASP A 460 24.45 -6.88 1.79
CA ASP A 460 24.25 -8.03 0.89
C ASP A 460 23.28 -7.73 -0.26
N THR A 461 22.54 -6.62 -0.19
CA THR A 461 21.58 -6.14 -1.21
C THR A 461 21.71 -4.62 -1.39
N VAL A 462 21.09 -4.09 -2.44
CA VAL A 462 20.97 -2.65 -2.69
C VAL A 462 19.53 -2.35 -3.07
N ASP A 463 18.89 -1.47 -2.31
CA ASP A 463 17.47 -1.12 -2.46
C ASP A 463 17.27 0.13 -3.33
N ALA A 464 18.19 1.09 -3.28
CA ALA A 464 18.14 2.30 -4.10
C ALA A 464 19.53 2.94 -4.22
N ILE A 465 19.75 3.70 -5.29
CA ILE A 465 21.01 4.43 -5.51
C ILE A 465 20.69 5.87 -5.93
N LEU A 466 21.14 6.85 -5.14
CA LEU A 466 21.05 8.27 -5.49
C LEU A 466 22.42 8.83 -5.88
N SER A 467 22.56 9.32 -7.11
CA SER A 467 23.75 10.03 -7.54
C SER A 467 23.80 11.44 -6.95
N THR A 468 24.98 11.93 -6.59
CA THR A 468 25.14 13.30 -6.08
C THR A 468 25.14 14.34 -7.21
N PRO A 469 24.60 15.56 -6.99
CA PRO A 469 24.61 16.65 -7.97
C PRO A 469 26.01 17.03 -8.47
N GLN A 470 27.02 16.95 -7.61
CA GLN A 470 28.41 17.28 -7.95
C GLN A 470 29.11 16.17 -8.76
N GLY A 471 28.43 15.05 -9.01
CA GLY A 471 29.01 13.87 -9.68
C GLY A 471 30.00 13.09 -8.81
N GLY A 472 30.38 11.92 -9.30
CA GLY A 472 31.43 11.07 -8.74
C GLY A 472 31.07 10.31 -7.44
N ASN A 473 30.09 10.75 -6.66
CA ASN A 473 29.62 10.02 -5.47
C ASN A 473 28.17 9.56 -5.65
N HIS A 474 27.84 8.50 -4.92
CA HIS A 474 26.52 7.90 -4.90
C HIS A 474 26.17 7.47 -3.46
N TYR A 475 24.91 7.65 -3.09
CA TYR A 475 24.33 7.07 -1.88
C TYR A 475 23.72 5.72 -2.23
N PHE A 476 24.16 4.67 -1.57
CA PHE A 476 23.61 3.33 -1.68
C PHE A 476 22.77 3.06 -0.44
N PHE A 477 21.49 2.76 -0.62
CA PHE A 477 20.54 2.46 0.44
C PHE A 477 20.33 0.94 0.54
N SER A 478 20.29 0.41 1.76
CA SER A 478 19.96 -0.98 2.05
C SER A 478 19.26 -1.08 3.40
N GLY A 479 18.02 -1.56 3.41
CA GLY A 479 17.17 -1.61 4.60
C GLY A 479 16.90 -0.21 5.15
N ASN A 480 17.35 0.06 6.37
CA ASN A 480 17.21 1.34 7.06
C ASN A 480 18.54 2.12 7.15
N ASP A 481 19.57 1.67 6.42
CA ASP A 481 20.88 2.28 6.41
C ASP A 481 21.29 2.72 5.00
N TYR A 482 22.30 3.58 4.93
CA TYR A 482 22.93 3.95 3.69
C TYR A 482 24.44 4.17 3.85
N VAL A 483 25.16 4.15 2.73
CA VAL A 483 26.57 4.55 2.62
C VAL A 483 26.76 5.53 1.47
N ARG A 484 27.81 6.35 1.53
CA ARG A 484 28.26 7.18 0.42
C ARG A 484 29.54 6.59 -0.16
N MET A 485 29.59 6.39 -1.48
CA MET A 485 30.76 5.82 -2.14
C MET A 485 31.01 6.41 -3.53
N LYS A 486 32.25 6.25 -4.00
CA LYS A 486 32.65 6.50 -5.39
C LYS A 486 32.76 5.17 -6.12
N ILE A 487 32.18 5.11 -7.31
CA ILE A 487 32.29 3.96 -8.20
C ILE A 487 33.38 4.27 -9.22
N HIS A 488 34.29 3.33 -9.42
CA HIS A 488 35.35 3.37 -10.42
C HIS A 488 35.06 2.31 -11.49
N PRO A 489 34.33 2.67 -12.57
CA PRO A 489 33.90 1.71 -13.59
C PRO A 489 35.06 0.88 -14.12
N GLY A 490 34.84 -0.42 -14.26
CA GLY A 490 35.88 -1.34 -14.75
C GLY A 490 36.96 -1.72 -13.74
N SER A 491 36.98 -1.15 -12.53
CA SER A 491 37.98 -1.37 -11.48
C SER A 491 37.37 -2.01 -10.23
N THR A 492 38.21 -2.54 -9.33
CA THR A 492 37.82 -2.99 -7.97
C THR A 492 38.22 -1.98 -6.90
N ARG A 493 38.37 -0.70 -7.30
CA ARG A 493 38.90 0.39 -6.47
C ARG A 493 37.79 1.33 -6.02
N ASP A 494 36.57 0.82 -5.89
CA ASP A 494 35.47 1.59 -5.32
C ASP A 494 35.83 2.03 -3.89
N GLU A 495 35.41 3.22 -3.50
CA GLU A 495 35.85 3.84 -2.24
C GLU A 495 34.66 4.33 -1.42
N LEU A 496 34.60 3.96 -0.14
CA LEU A 496 33.71 4.60 0.82
C LEU A 496 34.19 6.04 1.06
N THR A 497 33.27 6.99 0.99
CA THR A 497 33.54 8.41 1.26
C THR A 497 32.87 8.91 2.54
N GLY A 498 32.28 7.99 3.30
CA GLY A 498 31.70 8.23 4.61
C GLY A 498 31.35 6.91 5.30
N PRO A 499 31.01 6.94 6.60
CA PRO A 499 30.59 5.75 7.32
C PRO A 499 29.19 5.29 6.89
N ARG A 500 28.84 4.05 7.22
CA ARG A 500 27.44 3.60 7.25
C ARG A 500 26.67 4.45 8.25
N LYS A 501 25.49 4.93 7.83
CA LYS A 501 24.60 5.74 8.67
C LYS A 501 23.15 5.25 8.56
N PRO A 502 22.36 5.37 9.64
CA PRO A 502 20.92 5.23 9.55
C PRO A 502 20.31 6.27 8.62
N VAL A 503 19.32 5.86 7.82
CA VAL A 503 18.55 6.78 6.97
C VAL A 503 17.88 7.87 7.80
N SER A 504 17.42 7.54 9.01
CA SER A 504 16.82 8.50 9.93
C SER A 504 17.74 9.65 10.35
N GLU A 505 19.06 9.45 10.31
CA GLU A 505 20.03 10.49 10.64
C GLU A 505 20.44 11.32 9.42
N GLY A 506 20.57 10.68 8.26
CA GLY A 506 21.04 11.34 7.04
C GLY A 506 19.96 11.94 6.16
N TRP A 507 18.74 11.42 6.25
CA TRP A 507 17.59 11.75 5.41
C TRP A 507 16.29 11.78 6.24
N PRO A 508 16.22 12.64 7.29
CA PRO A 508 15.07 12.70 8.18
C PRO A 508 13.75 12.97 7.45
N SER A 509 13.75 13.64 6.30
CA SER A 509 12.53 13.89 5.52
C SER A 509 11.94 12.60 4.95
N LEU A 510 12.76 11.58 4.65
CA LEU A 510 12.25 10.28 4.20
C LEU A 510 11.48 9.54 5.30
N VAL A 511 11.89 9.72 6.56
CA VAL A 511 11.16 9.19 7.74
C VAL A 511 9.88 9.99 7.96
N GLN A 512 9.94 11.32 7.87
CA GLN A 512 8.76 12.18 7.96
C GLN A 512 7.73 11.84 6.87
N ALA A 513 8.19 11.50 5.66
CA ALA A 513 7.37 11.05 4.55
C ALA A 513 6.88 9.61 4.67
N LYS A 514 7.25 8.89 5.75
CA LYS A 514 6.86 7.50 6.03
C LYS A 514 7.36 6.48 4.98
N LEU A 515 8.47 6.74 4.30
CA LEU A 515 9.12 5.82 3.35
C LEU A 515 10.09 4.81 4.03
N TYR A 516 10.52 5.11 5.26
CA TYR A 516 11.46 4.31 6.06
C TYR A 516 11.00 4.11 7.50
#